data_AF-A0A1F9XC35-F1
#
_entry.id   AF-A0A1F9XC35-F1
#
_cell.length_a   1.000
_cell.length_b   1.000
_cell.length_c   1.000
_cell.angle_alpha   90.00
_cell.angle_beta   90.00
_cell.angle_gamma   90.00
#
_symmetry.space_group_name_H-M   'P 1'
#
loop_
_entity.id
_entity.type
_entity.pdbx_description
1 polymer ?
#
loop_
_entity_poly.entity_id
_entity_poly.type
_entity_poly.pdbx_seq_one_letter_code
_entity_poly.pdbx_strand_id
1 'polypeptide(L)'
;SSFKMNTSSPNSVPNMLCGVVAGVILLCGVAFADTQDDFIFIHHSVGSNWLSNSLNAALIAKSYVDERNDITYGTVVSPSAGRPGSLGSVPGDRTDMQHWILWLNDYLNAVKTHGCATGVNAVIMFKSCYPNSSVTADGVEPGDPFSATRSIVNNKAVFRHPSGAGNTYSSGGYTYKPLEDVFAENPGTLFIFVTPPPLYYSATTDANAHRARVFNDWVKTEWLQSYNAAHPGLNNVVVFDAFNELANSDSSPVRPNRLKDEYVGTAGDSHPNAAGSARLTQVFCTDSGNVLDAAWGAFSPGLVTISGQVLDLSYTGIPSVTVSLGGGASASRITASDGAYSFAVSTGQNYTVTPSATNWLFVPSQYTFNNITSSQTGVNFSGTYTVTTSTSSPASPTGLTVR
;
A
#
# COMPACT_ATOMS: atom_id res chain seq x y z
N SER A 1 27.25 33.74 -75.08
CA SER A 1 26.00 33.99 -75.81
C SER A 1 24.84 33.83 -74.83
N SER A 2 24.05 34.90 -74.63
CA SER A 2 22.64 34.93 -74.16
C SER A 2 22.26 34.20 -72.85
N PHE A 3 21.48 34.70 -71.90
CA PHE A 3 20.64 35.89 -71.75
C PHE A 3 20.24 35.99 -70.25
N LYS A 4 19.85 37.18 -69.80
CA LYS A 4 19.45 37.54 -68.42
C LYS A 4 17.94 37.34 -68.16
N MET A 5 17.59 37.27 -66.86
CA MET A 5 16.36 37.80 -66.20
C MET A 5 15.02 37.08 -66.49
N ASN A 6 13.99 37.00 -65.62
CA ASN A 6 13.75 37.39 -64.22
C ASN A 6 12.43 36.70 -63.74
N THR A 7 12.30 36.49 -62.43
CA THR A 7 11.10 36.58 -61.56
C THR A 7 9.71 36.06 -62.00
N SER A 8 9.13 35.21 -61.15
CA SER A 8 7.74 35.37 -60.70
C SER A 8 7.59 34.95 -59.22
N SER A 9 6.79 35.74 -58.50
CA SER A 9 6.48 35.70 -57.05
C SER A 9 5.09 35.06 -56.83
N PRO A 10 4.48 35.03 -55.62
CA PRO A 10 3.81 33.85 -55.08
C PRO A 10 2.28 34.00 -55.12
N ASN A 11 1.56 32.90 -54.91
CA ASN A 11 0.14 32.95 -54.54
C ASN A 11 -0.04 32.48 -53.10
N SER A 12 -0.62 33.38 -52.31
CA SER A 12 -1.31 33.25 -51.01
C SER A 12 -2.37 32.14 -51.05
N VAL A 13 -2.83 31.50 -49.95
CA VAL A 13 -3.59 31.98 -48.77
C VAL A 13 -3.75 30.77 -47.79
N PRO A 14 -4.35 30.85 -46.57
CA PRO A 14 -4.09 31.66 -45.37
C PRO A 14 -3.72 30.79 -44.12
N ASN A 15 -3.05 31.41 -43.15
CA ASN A 15 -2.88 30.89 -41.79
C ASN A 15 -4.20 30.92 -41.01
N MET A 16 -4.65 29.75 -40.55
CA MET A 16 -5.72 29.62 -39.56
C MET A 16 -5.09 29.63 -38.17
N LEU A 17 -4.98 30.83 -37.58
CA LEU A 17 -4.55 31.02 -36.20
C LEU A 17 -5.77 30.76 -35.30
N CYS A 18 -5.94 29.52 -34.83
CA CYS A 18 -6.89 29.22 -33.76
C CYS A 18 -6.19 29.51 -32.43
N GLY A 19 -6.48 30.68 -31.85
CA GLY A 19 -6.01 31.04 -30.52
C GLY A 19 -6.60 30.11 -29.47
N VAL A 20 -5.76 29.28 -28.86
CA VAL A 20 -6.07 28.64 -27.58
C VAL A 20 -5.73 29.65 -26.50
N VAL A 21 -6.75 30.26 -25.92
CA VAL A 21 -6.63 30.99 -24.66
C VAL A 21 -6.30 29.96 -23.59
N ALA A 22 -5.03 29.85 -23.23
CA ALA A 22 -4.61 29.11 -22.05
C ALA A 22 -5.12 29.87 -20.82
N GLY A 23 -6.31 29.50 -20.34
CA GLY A 23 -6.80 29.90 -19.04
C GLY A 23 -5.87 29.32 -17.98
N VAL A 24 -5.04 30.16 -17.38
CA VAL A 24 -4.30 29.85 -16.16
C VAL A 24 -5.35 29.73 -15.05
N ILE A 25 -5.79 28.50 -14.79
CA ILE A 25 -6.49 28.17 -13.55
C ILE A 25 -5.42 28.24 -12.46
N LEU A 26 -5.36 29.37 -11.76
CA LEU A 26 -4.64 29.49 -10.51
C LEU A 26 -5.39 28.60 -9.50
N LEU A 27 -5.00 27.34 -9.41
CA LEU A 27 -5.38 26.46 -8.31
C LEU A 27 -4.80 27.07 -7.05
N CYS A 28 -5.63 27.83 -6.34
CA CYS A 28 -5.35 28.27 -4.98
C CYS A 28 -5.04 27.01 -4.18
N GLY A 29 -3.81 26.91 -3.69
CA GLY A 29 -3.30 25.76 -2.95
C GLY A 29 -4.15 25.54 -1.70
N VAL A 30 -5.12 24.65 -1.82
CA VAL A 30 -5.67 23.93 -0.68
C VAL A 30 -4.54 22.99 -0.26
N ALA A 31 -3.93 23.26 0.89
CA ALA A 31 -3.11 22.26 1.55
C ALA A 31 -3.99 21.02 1.70
N PHE A 32 -3.69 19.97 0.94
CA PHE A 32 -4.23 18.66 1.22
C PHE A 32 -3.86 18.34 2.67
N ALA A 33 -4.82 17.86 3.46
CA ALA A 33 -4.46 17.14 4.67
C ALA A 33 -3.44 16.10 4.24
N ASP A 34 -2.31 16.06 4.94
CA ASP A 34 -1.12 15.34 4.55
C ASP A 34 -1.47 13.91 4.08
N THR A 35 -1.40 13.67 2.76
CA THR A 35 -1.63 12.36 2.16
C THR A 35 -0.32 11.61 1.98
N GLN A 36 0.68 11.92 2.81
CA GLN A 36 2.02 11.39 2.67
C GLN A 36 2.05 9.91 3.05
N ASP A 37 2.53 9.12 2.10
CA ASP A 37 2.57 7.66 2.16
C ASP A 37 3.88 7.24 2.84
N ASP A 38 3.78 6.67 4.05
CA ASP A 38 4.96 6.22 4.78
C ASP A 38 5.43 4.84 4.32
N PHE A 39 6.71 4.56 4.56
CA PHE A 39 7.35 3.30 4.24
C PHE A 39 7.85 2.62 5.50
N ILE A 40 7.45 1.37 5.76
CA ILE A 40 8.04 0.56 6.83
C ILE A 40 8.79 -0.64 6.31
N PHE A 41 9.99 -0.85 6.84
CA PHE A 41 10.78 -2.05 6.58
C PHE A 41 10.87 -2.93 7.83
N ILE A 42 10.29 -4.13 7.79
CA ILE A 42 10.44 -5.15 8.84
C ILE A 42 11.64 -6.04 8.48
N HIS A 43 12.71 -5.96 9.27
CA HIS A 43 13.94 -6.65 8.92
C HIS A 43 14.88 -6.90 10.09
N HIS A 44 15.80 -7.83 9.89
CA HIS A 44 17.02 -7.99 10.67
C HIS A 44 18.28 -7.89 9.84
N SER A 45 19.41 -7.70 10.53
CA SER A 45 20.76 -8.07 10.07
C SER A 45 21.05 -7.50 8.67
N VAL A 46 20.95 -8.29 7.60
CA VAL A 46 21.14 -7.84 6.20
C VAL A 46 20.28 -6.64 5.84
N GLY A 47 19.11 -6.45 6.47
CA GLY A 47 18.26 -5.28 6.22
C GLY A 47 18.85 -4.01 6.81
N SER A 48 19.36 -4.07 8.04
CA SER A 48 20.09 -2.97 8.67
C SER A 48 21.37 -2.65 7.89
N ASN A 49 22.07 -3.68 7.39
CA ASN A 49 23.23 -3.47 6.52
C ASN A 49 22.82 -2.81 5.20
N TRP A 50 21.73 -3.23 4.57
CA TRP A 50 21.29 -2.65 3.30
C TRP A 50 20.83 -1.19 3.47
N LEU A 51 20.09 -0.88 4.54
CA LEU A 51 19.72 0.50 4.90
C LEU A 51 20.95 1.38 5.12
N SER A 52 21.94 0.90 5.88
CA SER A 52 23.18 1.66 6.13
C SER A 52 24.07 1.77 4.89
N ASN A 53 23.93 0.84 3.94
CA ASN A 53 24.66 0.82 2.67
C ASN A 53 23.74 1.19 1.51
N SER A 54 23.28 2.44 1.50
CA SER A 54 22.56 3.18 0.43
C SER A 54 21.03 3.10 0.36
N LEU A 55 20.36 2.06 0.89
CA LEU A 55 18.90 1.95 0.71
C LEU A 55 18.14 3.07 1.43
N ASN A 56 18.55 3.48 2.65
CA ASN A 56 17.84 4.52 3.40
C ASN A 56 17.79 5.85 2.64
N ALA A 57 18.92 6.30 2.10
CA ALA A 57 18.99 7.53 1.32
C ALA A 57 18.18 7.43 0.02
N ALA A 58 18.18 6.25 -0.62
CA ALA A 58 17.40 6.02 -1.84
C ALA A 58 15.89 6.04 -1.60
N LEU A 59 15.41 5.46 -0.49
CA LEU A 59 14.00 5.47 -0.11
C LEU A 59 13.50 6.88 0.20
N ILE A 60 14.23 7.64 1.03
CA ILE A 60 13.86 9.02 1.39
C ILE A 60 13.87 9.96 0.16
N ALA A 61 14.62 9.62 -0.89
CA ALA A 61 14.62 10.39 -2.13
C ALA A 61 13.37 10.17 -3.00
N LYS A 62 12.50 9.20 -2.68
CA LYS A 62 11.26 8.96 -3.42
C LYS A 62 10.21 9.99 -3.06
N SER A 63 9.59 10.61 -4.05
CA SER A 63 8.57 11.65 -3.84
C SER A 63 7.28 11.16 -3.17
N TYR A 64 7.12 9.85 -3.05
CA TYR A 64 5.98 9.16 -2.44
C TYR A 64 6.36 8.45 -1.14
N VAL A 65 7.55 8.74 -0.59
CA VAL A 65 7.97 8.28 0.74
C VAL A 65 8.25 9.53 1.55
N ASP A 66 7.41 9.80 2.55
CA ASP A 66 7.65 10.90 3.49
C ASP A 66 8.51 10.42 4.66
N GLU A 67 8.01 9.42 5.40
CA GLU A 67 8.77 8.80 6.47
C GLU A 67 9.23 7.38 6.11
N ARG A 68 10.47 7.07 6.50
CA ARG A 68 11.02 5.72 6.45
C ARG A 68 11.13 5.17 7.87
N ASN A 69 10.23 4.24 8.18
CA ASN A 69 10.10 3.55 9.45
C ASN A 69 10.76 2.16 9.40
N ASP A 70 11.11 1.63 10.58
CA ASP A 70 11.69 0.28 10.70
C ASP A 70 11.18 -0.48 11.91
N ILE A 71 11.03 -1.79 11.72
CA ILE A 71 10.91 -2.76 12.81
C ILE A 71 12.11 -3.69 12.68
N THR A 72 12.97 -3.68 13.70
CA THR A 72 14.24 -4.42 13.71
C THR A 72 14.50 -5.02 15.10
N TYR A 73 15.73 -5.45 15.36
CA TYR A 73 16.14 -5.99 16.66
C TYR A 73 15.69 -5.10 17.81
N GLY A 74 15.08 -5.71 18.82
CA GLY A 74 14.61 -5.00 20.02
C GLY A 74 13.31 -4.20 19.84
N THR A 75 12.76 -4.07 18.63
CA THR A 75 11.51 -3.33 18.44
C THR A 75 10.34 -4.07 19.09
N VAL A 76 9.66 -3.38 20.01
CA VAL A 76 8.45 -3.88 20.68
C VAL A 76 7.22 -3.33 19.96
N VAL A 77 6.35 -4.24 19.52
CA VAL A 77 5.09 -3.91 18.83
C VAL A 77 3.96 -4.64 19.55
N SER A 78 2.86 -3.96 19.85
CA SER A 78 1.69 -4.60 20.45
C SER A 78 0.85 -5.31 19.37
N PRO A 79 0.24 -6.48 19.66
CA PRO A 79 -0.68 -7.09 18.72
C PRO A 79 -1.92 -6.24 18.52
N SER A 80 -2.59 -6.46 17.40
CA SER A 80 -3.87 -5.84 17.07
C SER A 80 -4.94 -6.23 18.09
N ALA A 81 -5.92 -5.35 18.31
CA ALA A 81 -7.00 -5.62 19.25
C ALA A 81 -7.69 -6.97 18.95
N GLY A 82 -7.81 -7.82 19.98
CA GLY A 82 -8.40 -9.16 19.87
C GLY A 82 -7.48 -10.24 19.30
N ARG A 83 -6.23 -9.91 18.94
CA ARG A 83 -5.21 -10.86 18.46
C ARG A 83 -4.19 -11.20 19.56
N PRO A 84 -3.57 -12.39 19.54
CA PRO A 84 -2.59 -12.79 20.55
C PRO A 84 -1.24 -12.10 20.33
N GLY A 85 -0.45 -11.99 21.41
CA GLY A 85 0.97 -11.63 21.33
C GLY A 85 1.84 -12.78 20.81
N SER A 86 1.55 -13.29 19.62
CA SER A 86 2.11 -14.54 19.08
C SER A 86 3.61 -14.52 18.80
N LEU A 87 4.21 -13.33 18.68
CA LEU A 87 5.66 -13.15 18.47
C LEU A 87 6.44 -12.89 19.77
N GLY A 88 5.78 -13.00 20.92
CA GLY A 88 6.39 -12.80 22.23
C GLY A 88 6.58 -11.33 22.60
N SER A 89 7.45 -11.08 23.58
CA SER A 89 7.64 -9.73 24.17
C SER A 89 8.41 -8.76 23.29
N VAL A 90 9.17 -9.27 22.31
CA VAL A 90 9.95 -8.45 21.37
C VAL A 90 9.69 -8.97 19.95
N PRO A 91 8.53 -8.64 19.33
CA PRO A 91 8.19 -9.12 18.00
C PRO A 91 9.23 -8.77 16.94
N GLY A 92 9.88 -7.61 17.09
CA GLY A 92 10.97 -7.17 16.24
C GLY A 92 12.04 -8.24 16.06
N ASP A 93 12.28 -9.11 17.05
CA ASP A 93 13.26 -10.21 17.01
C ASP A 93 12.81 -11.46 16.22
N ARG A 94 11.65 -11.42 15.54
CA ARG A 94 11.05 -12.58 14.88
C ARG A 94 10.81 -12.33 13.40
N THR A 95 11.81 -12.63 12.56
CA THR A 95 11.74 -12.39 11.10
C THR A 95 12.02 -13.62 10.23
N ASP A 96 12.12 -14.82 10.80
CA ASP A 96 12.11 -16.07 10.01
C ASP A 96 10.77 -16.31 9.27
N MET A 97 10.79 -17.17 8.24
CA MET A 97 9.67 -17.36 7.31
C MET A 97 8.33 -17.63 7.98
N GLN A 98 8.32 -18.52 8.98
CA GLN A 98 7.13 -18.91 9.73
C GLN A 98 6.55 -17.79 10.60
N HIS A 99 7.29 -16.69 10.82
CA HIS A 99 6.78 -15.55 11.58
C HIS A 99 5.92 -14.62 10.72
N TRP A 100 6.01 -14.67 9.38
CA TRP A 100 5.26 -13.72 8.54
C TRP A 100 3.75 -13.93 8.61
N ILE A 101 3.30 -15.18 8.73
CA ILE A 101 1.88 -15.46 8.97
C ILE A 101 1.39 -14.84 10.28
N LEU A 102 2.25 -14.80 11.31
CA LEU A 102 1.94 -14.17 12.60
C LEU A 102 1.98 -12.65 12.51
N TRP A 103 3.03 -12.07 11.92
CA TRP A 103 3.15 -10.61 11.71
C TRP A 103 1.92 -10.03 11.02
N LEU A 104 1.53 -10.62 9.89
CA LEU A 104 0.51 -10.02 9.03
C LEU A 104 -0.93 -10.37 9.45
N ASN A 105 -1.14 -11.37 10.31
CA ASN A 105 -2.45 -11.62 10.93
C ASN A 105 -2.62 -10.93 12.29
N ASP A 106 -1.59 -10.91 13.12
CA ASP A 106 -1.69 -10.46 14.51
C ASP A 106 -1.27 -9.01 14.70
N TYR A 107 -0.32 -8.51 13.90
CA TYR A 107 0.34 -7.21 14.14
C TYR A 107 0.13 -6.19 13.02
N LEU A 108 -0.58 -6.53 11.92
CA LEU A 108 -0.68 -5.67 10.73
C LEU A 108 -1.18 -4.25 11.03
N ASN A 109 -2.19 -4.09 11.88
CA ASN A 109 -2.70 -2.76 12.23
C ASN A 109 -1.63 -1.92 12.94
N ALA A 110 -0.85 -2.54 13.83
CA ALA A 110 0.24 -1.87 14.51
C ALA A 110 1.39 -1.54 13.55
N VAL A 111 1.72 -2.44 12.61
CA VAL A 111 2.72 -2.20 11.56
C VAL A 111 2.32 -1.00 10.69
N LYS A 112 1.05 -0.92 10.31
CA LYS A 112 0.52 0.20 9.50
C LYS A 112 0.68 1.56 10.15
N THR A 113 0.77 1.65 11.48
CA THR A 113 0.91 2.94 12.18
C THR A 113 2.23 3.08 12.92
N HIS A 114 3.14 2.11 12.79
CA HIS A 114 4.39 2.12 13.54
C HIS A 114 5.35 3.16 12.97
N GLY A 115 5.83 4.06 13.82
CA GLY A 115 6.79 5.10 13.46
C GLY A 115 6.17 6.32 12.77
N CYS A 116 4.98 6.18 12.16
CA CYS A 116 4.25 7.24 11.49
C CYS A 116 3.97 8.44 12.40
N ALA A 117 4.41 9.64 12.01
CA ALA A 117 3.98 10.88 12.65
C ALA A 117 2.53 11.24 12.29
N THR A 118 2.13 10.95 11.04
CA THR A 118 0.75 11.07 10.54
C THR A 118 0.43 9.92 9.60
N GLY A 119 -0.84 9.73 9.21
CA GLY A 119 -1.18 8.73 8.20
C GLY A 119 -0.88 7.28 8.62
N VAL A 120 -0.44 6.49 7.63
CA VAL A 120 -0.09 5.07 7.77
C VAL A 120 1.08 4.73 6.84
N ASN A 121 1.81 3.67 7.17
CA ASN A 121 2.74 3.01 6.26
C ASN A 121 1.97 2.39 5.08
N ALA A 122 1.90 3.13 3.97
CA ALA A 122 1.28 2.69 2.73
C ALA A 122 2.12 1.61 2.03
N VAL A 123 3.43 1.58 2.29
CA VAL A 123 4.33 0.53 1.81
C VAL A 123 4.85 -0.29 2.99
N ILE A 124 4.58 -1.60 2.98
CA ILE A 124 5.11 -2.56 3.95
C ILE A 124 6.09 -3.48 3.25
N MET A 125 7.38 -3.23 3.45
CA MET A 125 8.46 -4.09 3.00
C MET A 125 8.88 -5.03 4.13
N PHE A 126 9.09 -6.30 3.83
CA PHE A 126 9.50 -7.27 4.84
C PHE A 126 10.39 -8.37 4.26
N LYS A 127 11.27 -8.93 5.10
CA LYS A 127 12.20 -9.96 4.67
C LYS A 127 12.71 -10.85 5.79
N SER A 128 13.04 -12.09 5.45
CA SER A 128 13.85 -12.95 6.31
C SER A 128 15.34 -12.84 5.98
N CYS A 129 16.20 -13.16 6.93
CA CYS A 129 17.65 -13.12 6.72
C CYS A 129 18.22 -14.41 6.10
N TYR A 130 19.51 -14.41 5.72
CA TYR A 130 20.17 -15.53 5.01
C TYR A 130 20.01 -16.93 5.63
N PRO A 131 19.81 -17.15 6.96
CA PRO A 131 19.59 -18.49 7.46
C PRO A 131 18.33 -19.16 6.88
N ASN A 132 17.36 -18.35 6.43
CA ASN A 132 16.13 -18.83 5.78
C ASN A 132 16.38 -19.38 4.37
N SER A 133 17.54 -19.11 3.77
CA SER A 133 18.00 -19.75 2.53
C SER A 133 18.65 -21.13 2.76
N SER A 134 18.74 -21.62 3.99
CA SER A 134 19.12 -23.01 4.27
C SER A 134 17.89 -23.92 4.22
N VAL A 135 17.30 -24.07 3.04
CA VAL A 135 16.10 -24.90 2.84
C VAL A 135 16.53 -26.37 2.76
N THR A 136 16.28 -27.11 3.84
CA THR A 136 16.89 -28.43 4.06
C THR A 136 16.12 -29.59 3.42
N ALA A 137 14.86 -29.38 3.05
CA ALA A 137 14.00 -30.41 2.48
C ALA A 137 12.94 -29.82 1.55
N ASP A 138 12.38 -30.65 0.67
CA ASP A 138 11.22 -30.25 -0.13
C ASP A 138 9.97 -30.14 0.77
N GLY A 139 9.81 -31.09 1.70
CA GLY A 139 8.67 -31.13 2.63
C GLY A 139 7.53 -32.03 2.13
N VAL A 140 6.43 -32.06 2.88
CA VAL A 140 5.24 -32.86 2.56
C VAL A 140 4.00 -32.00 2.73
N GLU A 141 3.13 -32.00 1.72
CA GLU A 141 1.83 -31.30 1.76
C GLU A 141 0.94 -31.88 2.87
N PRO A 142 0.11 -31.08 3.55
CA PRO A 142 -0.23 -29.67 3.30
C PRO A 142 0.79 -28.62 3.81
N GLY A 143 1.96 -29.01 4.30
CA GLY A 143 2.87 -28.07 4.95
C GLY A 143 2.33 -27.49 6.25
N ASP A 144 3.20 -26.79 6.98
CA ASP A 144 2.85 -26.08 8.21
C ASP A 144 3.47 -24.67 8.18
N PRO A 145 2.66 -23.61 8.07
CA PRO A 145 3.15 -22.24 8.00
C PRO A 145 3.71 -21.74 9.35
N PHE A 146 3.50 -22.47 10.44
CA PHE A 146 4.03 -22.13 11.77
C PHE A 146 5.32 -22.89 12.09
N SER A 147 5.71 -23.84 11.24
CA SER A 147 6.88 -24.68 11.47
C SER A 147 8.18 -23.93 11.23
N ALA A 148 9.10 -24.00 12.19
CA ALA A 148 10.48 -23.53 12.00
C ALA A 148 11.31 -24.44 11.07
N THR A 149 10.77 -25.57 10.63
CA THR A 149 11.45 -26.44 9.65
C THR A 149 11.47 -25.77 8.28
N ARG A 150 12.68 -25.45 7.80
CA ARG A 150 12.94 -24.81 6.51
C ARG A 150 12.75 -25.79 5.35
N SER A 151 11.51 -26.03 4.97
CA SER A 151 11.16 -26.80 3.78
C SER A 151 10.47 -25.94 2.73
N ILE A 152 10.53 -26.37 1.46
CA ILE A 152 9.82 -25.66 0.38
C ILE A 152 8.32 -25.59 0.71
N VAL A 153 7.72 -26.72 1.08
CA VAL A 153 6.28 -26.81 1.33
C VAL A 153 5.84 -25.96 2.53
N ASN A 154 6.58 -25.93 3.64
CA ASN A 154 6.25 -25.03 4.77
C ASN A 154 6.34 -23.55 4.38
N ASN A 155 7.38 -23.18 3.63
CA ASN A 155 7.53 -21.81 3.15
C ASN A 155 6.38 -21.43 2.18
N LYS A 156 5.95 -22.36 1.31
CA LYS A 156 4.78 -22.14 0.43
C LYS A 156 3.48 -21.96 1.23
N ALA A 157 3.28 -22.74 2.28
CA ALA A 157 2.10 -22.68 3.14
C ALA A 157 1.89 -21.31 3.80
N VAL A 158 2.97 -20.55 4.03
CA VAL A 158 2.88 -19.16 4.52
C VAL A 158 2.15 -18.27 3.51
N PHE A 159 2.45 -18.41 2.22
CA PHE A 159 1.92 -17.55 1.16
C PHE A 159 0.55 -17.98 0.63
N ARG A 160 0.30 -19.29 0.57
CA ARG A 160 -0.92 -19.87 0.01
C ARG A 160 -1.40 -21.05 0.86
N HIS A 161 -2.70 -21.14 1.08
CA HIS A 161 -3.29 -22.32 1.70
C HIS A 161 -3.36 -23.47 0.68
N PRO A 162 -2.99 -24.73 1.03
CA PRO A 162 -2.99 -25.87 0.11
C PRO A 162 -4.35 -26.18 -0.52
N SER A 163 -5.44 -25.86 0.19
CA SER A 163 -6.82 -25.98 -0.31
C SER A 163 -7.30 -24.78 -1.16
N GLY A 164 -6.42 -23.81 -1.44
CA GLY A 164 -6.72 -22.59 -2.19
C GLY A 164 -7.15 -21.40 -1.34
N ALA A 165 -7.34 -20.25 -2.00
CA ALA A 165 -7.68 -18.97 -1.39
C ALA A 165 -8.98 -19.02 -0.56
N GLY A 166 -9.05 -18.19 0.48
CA GLY A 166 -10.17 -18.12 1.43
C GLY A 166 -10.19 -19.22 2.50
N ASN A 167 -9.26 -20.18 2.45
CA ASN A 167 -9.07 -21.18 3.50
C ASN A 167 -8.11 -20.66 4.58
N THR A 168 -8.25 -21.18 5.79
CA THR A 168 -7.52 -20.66 6.96
C THR A 168 -6.89 -21.78 7.76
N TYR A 169 -5.82 -21.44 8.47
CA TYR A 169 -5.18 -22.27 9.47
C TYR A 169 -5.74 -21.95 10.86
N SER A 170 -5.65 -22.92 11.78
CA SER A 170 -5.97 -22.73 13.19
C SER A 170 -4.74 -23.00 14.05
N SER A 171 -4.39 -22.06 14.92
CA SER A 171 -3.27 -22.21 15.85
C SER A 171 -3.57 -21.45 17.15
N GLY A 172 -3.33 -22.07 18.30
CA GLY A 172 -3.53 -21.45 19.61
C GLY A 172 -4.94 -20.93 19.88
N GLY A 173 -5.98 -21.49 19.23
CA GLY A 173 -7.36 -21.01 19.33
C GLY A 173 -7.70 -19.82 18.43
N TYR A 174 -6.78 -19.39 17.57
CA TYR A 174 -6.98 -18.30 16.62
C TYR A 174 -6.93 -18.79 15.19
N THR A 175 -7.69 -18.10 14.34
CA THR A 175 -7.67 -18.29 12.88
C THR A 175 -6.56 -17.44 12.25
N TYR A 176 -5.85 -18.03 11.30
CA TYR A 176 -4.78 -17.40 10.53
C TYR A 176 -5.03 -17.58 9.03
N LYS A 177 -4.89 -16.49 8.29
CA LYS A 177 -4.99 -16.48 6.83
C LYS A 177 -3.60 -16.63 6.22
N PRO A 178 -3.44 -17.37 5.11
CA PRO A 178 -2.23 -17.29 4.29
C PRO A 178 -2.03 -15.85 3.81
N LEU A 179 -0.80 -15.48 3.47
CA LEU A 179 -0.49 -14.09 3.14
C LEU A 179 -1.28 -13.57 1.93
N GLU A 180 -1.59 -14.41 0.92
CA GLU A 180 -2.40 -13.98 -0.23
C GLU A 180 -3.76 -13.41 0.17
N ASP A 181 -4.45 -14.03 1.13
CA ASP A 181 -5.75 -13.55 1.60
C ASP A 181 -5.59 -12.25 2.42
N VAL A 182 -4.52 -12.15 3.22
CA VAL A 182 -4.22 -10.91 3.96
C VAL A 182 -3.93 -9.75 3.00
N PHE A 183 -3.15 -9.98 1.95
CA PHE A 183 -2.85 -8.96 0.95
C PHE A 183 -4.10 -8.51 0.22
N ALA A 184 -4.96 -9.44 -0.21
CA ALA A 184 -6.20 -9.13 -0.90
C ALA A 184 -7.17 -8.30 -0.04
N GLU A 185 -7.19 -8.53 1.27
CA GLU A 185 -8.02 -7.78 2.23
C GLU A 185 -7.43 -6.42 2.61
N ASN A 186 -6.22 -6.09 2.15
CA ASN A 186 -5.54 -4.84 2.46
C ASN A 186 -5.14 -4.09 1.17
N PRO A 187 -6.12 -3.72 0.33
CA PRO A 187 -5.85 -3.15 -0.99
C PRO A 187 -5.26 -1.74 -0.97
N GLY A 188 -5.39 -1.01 0.14
CA GLY A 188 -4.73 0.28 0.37
C GLY A 188 -3.28 0.17 0.87
N THR A 189 -2.63 -0.99 0.74
CA THR A 189 -1.25 -1.21 1.21
C THR A 189 -0.46 -1.97 0.16
N LEU A 190 0.69 -1.43 -0.23
CA LEU A 190 1.65 -2.10 -1.10
C LEU A 190 2.57 -2.99 -0.25
N PHE A 191 2.45 -4.30 -0.42
CA PHE A 191 3.29 -5.29 0.26
C PHE A 191 4.49 -5.65 -0.61
N ILE A 192 5.69 -5.56 -0.06
CA ILE A 192 6.93 -5.91 -0.75
C ILE A 192 7.62 -7.02 0.04
N PHE A 193 7.52 -8.25 -0.48
CA PHE A 193 8.30 -9.36 0.04
C PHE A 193 9.68 -9.37 -0.61
N VAL A 194 10.74 -9.29 0.19
CA VAL A 194 12.10 -9.50 -0.31
C VAL A 194 12.55 -10.91 0.02
N THR A 195 12.92 -11.66 -1.02
CA THR A 195 13.44 -13.01 -0.87
C THR A 195 14.68 -13.04 0.03
N PRO A 196 14.86 -14.09 0.87
CA PRO A 196 16.01 -14.15 1.75
C PRO A 196 17.32 -14.23 0.93
N PRO A 197 18.39 -13.51 1.32
CA PRO A 197 19.65 -13.52 0.58
C PRO A 197 20.34 -14.90 0.61
N PRO A 198 21.20 -15.23 -0.38
CA PRO A 198 21.86 -16.53 -0.45
C PRO A 198 22.93 -16.68 0.65
N LEU A 199 23.25 -17.93 0.98
CA LEU A 199 24.28 -18.27 1.96
C LEU A 199 25.68 -18.22 1.35
N TYR A 200 26.67 -17.92 2.20
CA TYR A 200 28.09 -18.13 1.91
C TYR A 200 28.36 -19.59 1.55
N TYR A 201 29.36 -19.83 0.70
CA TYR A 201 29.47 -21.11 0.02
C TYR A 201 29.65 -22.31 0.95
N SER A 202 30.38 -22.16 2.06
CA SER A 202 30.62 -23.23 3.04
C SER A 202 29.49 -23.37 4.07
N ALA A 203 28.53 -22.44 4.10
CA ALA A 203 27.40 -22.46 5.03
C ALA A 203 26.18 -23.23 4.48
N THR A 204 26.26 -23.74 3.25
CA THR A 204 25.16 -24.48 2.61
C THR A 204 25.66 -25.55 1.63
N THR A 205 24.81 -26.52 1.34
CA THR A 205 25.01 -27.54 0.31
C THR A 205 24.39 -27.11 -1.01
N ASP A 206 24.79 -27.75 -2.12
CA ASP A 206 24.20 -27.49 -3.45
C ASP A 206 22.69 -27.74 -3.44
N ALA A 207 22.28 -28.83 -2.79
CA ALA A 207 20.88 -29.20 -2.64
C ALA A 207 20.09 -28.14 -1.87
N ASN A 208 20.60 -27.66 -0.73
CA ASN A 208 19.88 -26.66 0.07
C ASN A 208 19.79 -25.31 -0.65
N ALA A 209 20.88 -24.89 -1.29
CA ALA A 209 20.92 -23.64 -2.06
C ALA A 209 20.00 -23.70 -3.29
N HIS A 210 19.94 -24.85 -3.97
CA HIS A 210 18.97 -25.09 -5.05
C HIS A 210 17.52 -25.01 -4.56
N ARG A 211 17.18 -25.64 -3.43
CA ARG A 211 15.83 -25.54 -2.85
C ARG A 211 15.44 -24.11 -2.47
N ALA A 212 16.38 -23.30 -1.99
CA ALA A 212 16.15 -21.88 -1.74
C ALA A 212 15.78 -21.15 -3.03
N ARG A 213 16.50 -21.40 -4.13
CA ARG A 213 16.14 -20.89 -5.45
C ARG A 213 14.75 -21.37 -5.88
N VAL A 214 14.46 -22.67 -5.77
CA VAL A 214 13.15 -23.23 -6.16
C VAL A 214 11.99 -22.52 -5.45
N PHE A 215 12.12 -22.27 -4.13
CA PHE A 215 11.11 -21.50 -3.40
C PHE A 215 11.02 -20.05 -3.88
N ASN A 216 12.16 -19.36 -4.04
CA ASN A 216 12.21 -17.96 -4.46
C ASN A 216 11.68 -17.75 -5.89
N ASP A 217 11.97 -18.67 -6.81
CA ASP A 217 11.43 -18.64 -8.16
C ASP A 217 9.93 -18.96 -8.16
N TRP A 218 9.47 -19.92 -7.34
CA TRP A 218 8.03 -20.20 -7.19
C TRP A 218 7.24 -18.99 -6.71
N VAL A 219 7.71 -18.30 -5.66
CA VAL A 219 6.97 -17.15 -5.10
C VAL A 219 6.91 -15.99 -6.11
N LYS A 220 7.99 -15.76 -6.85
CA LYS A 220 8.09 -14.69 -7.87
C LYS A 220 7.30 -14.99 -9.15
N THR A 221 7.30 -16.24 -9.60
CA THR A 221 6.78 -16.59 -10.94
C THR A 221 5.41 -17.25 -10.92
N GLU A 222 5.18 -18.23 -10.04
CA GLU A 222 3.93 -18.98 -10.01
C GLU A 222 2.93 -18.34 -9.03
N TRP A 223 3.34 -18.11 -7.79
CA TRP A 223 2.45 -17.57 -6.76
C TRP A 223 2.02 -16.14 -7.10
N LEU A 224 2.96 -15.23 -7.37
CA LEU A 224 2.64 -13.84 -7.68
C LEU A 224 1.78 -13.70 -8.95
N GLN A 225 2.06 -14.49 -10.00
CA GLN A 225 1.24 -14.51 -11.20
C GLN A 225 -0.19 -14.99 -10.88
N SER A 226 -0.32 -16.05 -10.09
CA SER A 226 -1.63 -16.57 -9.68
C SER A 226 -2.39 -15.57 -8.81
N TYR A 227 -1.72 -14.86 -7.90
CA TYR A 227 -2.30 -13.80 -7.08
C TYR A 227 -2.82 -12.66 -7.95
N ASN A 228 -2.00 -12.13 -8.85
CA ASN A 228 -2.39 -11.04 -9.75
C ASN A 228 -3.54 -11.43 -10.69
N ALA A 229 -3.59 -12.70 -11.14
CA ALA A 229 -4.69 -13.21 -11.94
C ALA A 229 -6.01 -13.31 -11.14
N ALA A 230 -5.94 -13.63 -9.85
CA ALA A 230 -7.10 -13.70 -8.97
C ALA A 230 -7.58 -12.30 -8.52
N HIS A 231 -6.69 -11.30 -8.51
CA HIS A 231 -6.96 -9.94 -8.06
C HIS A 231 -6.58 -8.90 -9.14
N PRO A 232 -7.26 -8.91 -10.30
CA PRO A 232 -6.91 -8.03 -11.41
C PRO A 232 -7.04 -6.56 -11.03
N GLY A 233 -6.00 -5.78 -11.33
CA GLY A 233 -5.96 -4.34 -11.07
C GLY A 233 -5.61 -3.94 -9.63
N LEU A 234 -5.45 -4.91 -8.72
CA LEU A 234 -5.10 -4.63 -7.33
C LEU A 234 -3.64 -4.18 -7.20
N ASN A 235 -2.71 -4.87 -7.87
CA ASN A 235 -1.29 -4.50 -7.97
C ASN A 235 -0.61 -4.15 -6.62
N ASN A 236 -1.09 -4.70 -5.51
CA ASN A 236 -0.66 -4.33 -4.16
C ASN A 236 0.38 -5.29 -3.56
N VAL A 237 0.98 -6.15 -4.38
CA VAL A 237 2.00 -7.11 -3.95
C VAL A 237 3.17 -7.11 -4.94
N VAL A 238 4.38 -7.10 -4.39
CA VAL A 238 5.63 -7.21 -5.12
C VAL A 238 6.51 -8.26 -4.46
N VAL A 239 7.19 -9.06 -5.29
CA VAL A 239 8.28 -9.92 -4.84
C VAL A 239 9.58 -9.36 -5.39
N PHE A 240 10.45 -8.85 -4.51
CA PHE A 240 11.81 -8.46 -4.89
C PHE A 240 12.78 -9.62 -4.69
N ASP A 241 13.37 -10.09 -5.78
CA ASP A 241 14.24 -11.26 -5.81
C ASP A 241 15.70 -10.93 -5.48
N ALA A 242 15.92 -10.42 -4.26
CA ALA A 242 17.25 -10.17 -3.74
C ALA A 242 18.14 -11.42 -3.73
N PHE A 243 17.55 -12.63 -3.62
CA PHE A 243 18.32 -13.87 -3.73
C PHE A 243 19.03 -13.96 -5.07
N ASN A 244 18.31 -13.79 -6.18
CA ASN A 244 18.90 -13.93 -7.52
C ASN A 244 19.85 -12.80 -7.90
N GLU A 245 19.64 -11.59 -7.40
CA GLU A 245 20.61 -10.52 -7.58
C GLU A 245 21.98 -10.87 -6.97
N LEU A 246 21.97 -11.57 -5.83
CA LEU A 246 23.16 -11.88 -5.04
C LEU A 246 23.75 -13.27 -5.29
N ALA A 247 22.99 -14.20 -5.86
CA ALA A 247 23.39 -15.61 -5.99
C ALA A 247 24.03 -15.92 -7.34
N ASN A 248 25.00 -16.85 -7.34
CA ASN A 248 25.43 -17.52 -8.56
C ASN A 248 24.23 -18.18 -9.26
N SER A 249 24.28 -18.30 -10.58
CA SER A 249 23.24 -18.97 -11.35
C SER A 249 23.07 -20.44 -10.91
N ASP A 250 21.88 -20.99 -11.16
CA ASP A 250 21.59 -22.40 -10.86
C ASP A 250 22.49 -23.37 -11.61
N SER A 251 22.86 -22.99 -12.84
CA SER A 251 23.77 -23.74 -13.71
C SER A 251 25.25 -23.48 -13.45
N SER A 252 25.61 -22.69 -12.44
CA SER A 252 27.01 -22.37 -12.16
C SER A 252 27.79 -23.66 -11.85
N PRO A 253 28.93 -23.93 -12.52
CA PRO A 253 29.73 -25.13 -12.26
C PRO A 253 30.42 -25.09 -10.89
N VAL A 254 30.52 -23.92 -10.28
CA VAL A 254 31.13 -23.71 -8.97
C VAL A 254 30.14 -22.96 -8.10
N ARG A 255 29.81 -23.56 -6.94
CA ARG A 255 28.98 -22.94 -5.90
C ARG A 255 27.63 -22.41 -6.45
N PRO A 256 26.83 -23.25 -7.14
CA PRO A 256 25.52 -22.81 -7.62
C PRO A 256 24.67 -22.30 -6.45
N ASN A 257 23.89 -21.26 -6.71
CA ASN A 257 22.88 -20.69 -5.80
C ASN A 257 23.42 -20.11 -4.48
N ARG A 258 24.73 -19.91 -4.40
CA ARG A 258 25.39 -19.30 -3.24
C ARG A 258 25.72 -17.86 -3.53
N LEU A 259 25.98 -17.11 -2.45
CA LEU A 259 26.45 -15.73 -2.52
C LEU A 259 27.62 -15.62 -3.50
N LYS A 260 27.49 -14.75 -4.51
CA LYS A 260 28.56 -14.48 -5.49
C LYS A 260 29.82 -14.02 -4.77
N ASP A 261 30.97 -14.45 -5.28
CA ASP A 261 32.26 -14.15 -4.66
C ASP A 261 32.50 -12.63 -4.57
N GLU A 262 32.03 -11.83 -5.54
CA GLU A 262 32.11 -10.35 -5.53
C GLU A 262 31.28 -9.68 -4.41
N TYR A 263 30.30 -10.38 -3.85
CA TYR A 263 29.43 -9.89 -2.78
C TYR A 263 29.78 -10.46 -1.40
N VAL A 264 30.81 -11.29 -1.31
CA VAL A 264 31.37 -11.74 -0.03
C VAL A 264 32.13 -10.59 0.62
N GLY A 265 31.82 -10.31 1.89
CA GLY A 265 32.60 -9.36 2.71
C GLY A 265 33.71 -10.07 3.49
N THR A 266 33.29 -10.90 4.45
CA THR A 266 34.19 -11.66 5.32
C THR A 266 34.04 -13.16 5.05
N ALA A 267 35.13 -13.92 5.05
CA ALA A 267 35.09 -15.36 4.86
C ALA A 267 34.24 -16.04 5.95
N GLY A 268 33.34 -16.95 5.54
CA GLY A 268 32.39 -17.61 6.43
C GLY A 268 31.13 -16.80 6.74
N ASP A 269 31.11 -15.51 6.39
CA ASP A 269 29.97 -14.63 6.62
C ASP A 269 29.05 -14.57 5.39
N SER A 270 27.75 -14.77 5.64
CA SER A 270 26.71 -14.71 4.60
C SER A 270 26.07 -13.33 4.46
N HIS A 271 26.50 -12.33 5.24
CA HIS A 271 26.09 -10.95 4.99
C HIS A 271 26.69 -10.45 3.66
N PRO A 272 25.88 -9.98 2.71
CA PRO A 272 26.39 -9.31 1.52
C PRO A 272 27.22 -8.07 1.91
N ASN A 273 28.31 -7.85 1.20
CA ASN A 273 29.14 -6.65 1.39
C ASN A 273 28.44 -5.37 0.88
N ALA A 274 29.15 -4.24 0.96
CA ALA A 274 28.64 -2.96 0.48
C ALA A 274 28.31 -2.95 -1.03
N ALA A 275 29.06 -3.70 -1.86
CA ALA A 275 28.77 -3.82 -3.29
C ALA A 275 27.48 -4.61 -3.56
N GLY A 276 27.25 -5.69 -2.82
CA GLY A 276 25.98 -6.43 -2.87
C GLY A 276 24.80 -5.57 -2.43
N SER A 277 24.97 -4.80 -1.35
CA SER A 277 23.94 -3.85 -0.88
C SER A 277 23.67 -2.75 -1.91
N ALA A 278 24.71 -2.18 -2.53
CA ALA A 278 24.57 -1.20 -3.59
C ALA A 278 23.85 -1.78 -4.82
N ARG A 279 24.16 -3.02 -5.22
CA ARG A 279 23.45 -3.71 -6.30
C ARG A 279 21.96 -3.86 -6.00
N LEU A 280 21.61 -4.28 -4.78
CA LEU A 280 20.20 -4.37 -4.39
C LEU A 280 19.51 -3.00 -4.43
N THR A 281 20.15 -1.93 -3.94
CA THR A 281 19.59 -0.58 -3.99
C THR A 281 19.37 -0.10 -5.43
N GLN A 282 20.31 -0.39 -6.32
CA GLN A 282 20.20 -0.06 -7.74
C GLN A 282 18.94 -0.63 -8.36
N VAL A 283 18.82 -1.96 -8.32
CA VAL A 283 17.69 -2.66 -8.95
C VAL A 283 16.37 -2.34 -8.26
N PHE A 284 16.37 -2.26 -6.94
CA PHE A 284 15.15 -2.04 -6.17
C PHE A 284 14.66 -0.60 -6.26
N CYS A 285 15.56 0.38 -6.20
CA CYS A 285 15.18 1.75 -5.83
C CYS A 285 15.76 2.85 -6.74
N THR A 286 16.93 2.69 -7.39
CA THR A 286 17.56 3.85 -8.07
C THR A 286 17.72 3.75 -9.57
N ASP A 287 17.74 2.54 -10.15
CA ASP A 287 17.83 2.37 -11.60
C ASP A 287 16.60 2.95 -12.30
N SER A 288 16.76 3.35 -13.56
CA SER A 288 15.61 3.72 -14.39
C SER A 288 14.70 2.51 -14.57
N GLY A 289 13.43 2.64 -14.19
CA GLY A 289 12.50 1.50 -14.16
C GLY A 289 12.76 0.53 -13.00
N ASN A 290 13.36 0.99 -11.90
CA ASN A 290 13.53 0.21 -10.68
C ASN A 290 12.21 -0.39 -10.17
N VAL A 291 12.33 -1.47 -9.40
CA VAL A 291 11.20 -2.27 -8.92
C VAL A 291 10.21 -1.43 -8.11
N LEU A 292 10.70 -0.55 -7.24
CA LEU A 292 9.85 0.23 -6.35
C LEU A 292 9.02 1.27 -7.10
N ASP A 293 9.61 2.02 -8.05
CA ASP A 293 8.87 3.00 -8.86
C ASP A 293 7.85 2.32 -9.78
N ALA A 294 8.23 1.20 -10.40
CA ALA A 294 7.33 0.44 -11.24
C ALA A 294 6.14 -0.11 -10.44
N ALA A 295 6.42 -0.64 -9.24
CA ALA A 295 5.39 -1.10 -8.32
C ALA A 295 4.49 0.04 -7.86
N TRP A 296 5.06 1.16 -7.42
CA TRP A 296 4.30 2.32 -6.97
C TRP A 296 3.41 2.90 -8.08
N GLY A 297 3.94 3.02 -9.29
CA GLY A 297 3.16 3.51 -10.43
C GLY A 297 2.03 2.56 -10.85
N ALA A 298 2.21 1.26 -10.69
CA ALA A 298 1.17 0.25 -10.95
C ALA A 298 0.17 0.12 -9.79
N PHE A 299 0.63 0.36 -8.57
CA PHE A 299 -0.16 0.41 -7.36
C PHE A 299 -0.96 1.71 -7.33
N SER A 300 -2.18 1.64 -7.87
CA SER A 300 -3.21 2.56 -7.42
C SER A 300 -3.71 2.01 -6.08
N PRO A 301 -3.85 2.81 -4.99
CA PRO A 301 -4.42 2.36 -3.70
C PRO A 301 -5.89 1.87 -3.77
N GLY A 302 -6.34 1.41 -4.94
CA GLY A 302 -7.72 1.21 -5.32
C GLY A 302 -8.52 2.44 -4.95
N LEU A 303 -8.12 3.62 -5.42
CA LEU A 303 -8.95 4.79 -5.17
C LEU A 303 -10.27 4.62 -5.92
N VAL A 304 -11.33 4.51 -5.15
CA VAL A 304 -12.71 4.50 -5.62
C VAL A 304 -13.38 5.78 -5.18
N THR A 305 -14.49 6.12 -5.81
CA THR A 305 -15.21 7.36 -5.50
C THR A 305 -16.41 7.08 -4.63
N ILE A 306 -16.66 7.93 -3.63
CA ILE A 306 -17.97 8.05 -2.98
C ILE A 306 -18.56 9.38 -3.43
N SER A 307 -19.64 9.35 -4.19
CA SER A 307 -20.25 10.55 -4.77
C SER A 307 -21.77 10.52 -4.77
N GLY A 308 -22.35 11.72 -4.75
CA GLY A 308 -23.78 11.92 -4.75
C GLY A 308 -24.15 13.40 -4.77
N GLN A 309 -25.41 13.68 -4.46
CA GLN A 309 -25.99 15.01 -4.40
C GLN A 309 -26.72 15.23 -3.07
N VAL A 310 -26.68 16.47 -2.58
CA VAL A 310 -27.56 16.94 -1.52
C VAL A 310 -28.69 17.75 -2.16
N LEU A 311 -29.91 17.26 -2.04
CA LEU A 311 -31.09 17.76 -2.75
C LEU A 311 -32.17 18.19 -1.76
N ASP A 312 -33.00 19.18 -2.11
CA ASP A 312 -34.23 19.47 -1.37
C ASP A 312 -35.38 18.53 -1.75
N LEU A 313 -36.56 18.74 -1.17
CA LEU A 313 -37.77 17.94 -1.48
C LEU A 313 -38.31 18.14 -2.91
N SER A 314 -37.80 19.13 -3.63
CA SER A 314 -38.12 19.39 -5.05
C SER A 314 -37.04 18.88 -5.99
N TYR A 315 -36.09 18.07 -5.50
CA TYR A 315 -34.93 17.57 -6.24
C TYR A 315 -33.99 18.67 -6.76
N THR A 316 -33.99 19.84 -6.11
CA THR A 316 -33.05 20.92 -6.42
C THR A 316 -31.81 20.79 -5.56
N GLY A 317 -30.64 20.99 -6.18
CA GLY A 317 -29.36 20.98 -5.48
C GLY A 317 -29.29 22.01 -4.35
N ILE A 318 -28.87 21.58 -3.16
CA ILE A 318 -28.63 22.48 -2.03
C ILE A 318 -27.12 22.82 -2.03
N PRO A 319 -26.72 24.05 -2.41
CA PRO A 319 -25.33 24.47 -2.36
C PRO A 319 -24.87 24.71 -0.92
N SER A 320 -23.56 24.79 -0.74
CA SER A 320 -22.93 25.19 0.52
C SER A 320 -23.19 24.25 1.71
N VAL A 321 -23.60 23.01 1.44
CA VAL A 321 -23.68 21.95 2.45
C VAL A 321 -22.28 21.39 2.66
N THR A 322 -21.84 21.33 3.91
CA THR A 322 -20.58 20.65 4.26
C THR A 322 -20.86 19.16 4.37
N VAL A 323 -20.33 18.40 3.43
CA VAL A 323 -20.30 16.94 3.48
C VAL A 323 -18.97 16.52 4.06
N SER A 324 -19.01 15.80 5.18
CA SER A 324 -17.83 15.27 5.87
C SER A 324 -17.67 13.78 5.59
N LEU A 325 -16.42 13.35 5.42
CA LEU A 325 -16.01 11.96 5.30
C LEU A 325 -15.18 11.61 6.54
N GLY A 326 -15.49 10.50 7.19
CA GLY A 326 -14.67 9.91 8.26
C GLY A 326 -14.48 8.41 8.04
N GLY A 327 -13.58 7.78 8.81
CA GLY A 327 -13.23 6.36 8.70
C GLY A 327 -11.78 6.17 8.27
N GLY A 328 -11.54 5.40 7.20
CA GLY A 328 -10.20 5.12 6.67
C GLY A 328 -9.46 6.34 6.11
N ALA A 329 -10.14 7.48 5.99
CA ALA A 329 -9.58 8.80 5.76
C ALA A 329 -10.56 9.84 6.33
N SER A 330 -10.08 11.06 6.56
CA SER A 330 -10.92 12.20 6.95
C SER A 330 -10.82 13.31 5.92
N ALA A 331 -11.96 13.79 5.45
CA ALA A 331 -12.03 14.87 4.46
C ALA A 331 -13.34 15.65 4.57
N SER A 332 -13.39 16.82 3.96
CA SER A 332 -14.61 17.62 3.85
C SER A 332 -14.77 18.19 2.44
N ARG A 333 -16.02 18.31 1.96
CA ARG A 333 -16.39 18.91 0.69
C ARG A 333 -17.59 19.82 0.89
N ILE A 334 -17.62 20.91 0.14
CA ILE A 334 -18.76 21.83 0.09
C ILE A 334 -19.52 21.54 -1.21
N THR A 335 -20.83 21.36 -1.14
CA THR A 335 -21.64 21.07 -2.33
C THR A 335 -21.66 22.24 -3.31
N ALA A 336 -21.59 21.91 -4.60
CA ALA A 336 -21.77 22.85 -5.70
C ALA A 336 -23.23 23.31 -5.84
N SER A 337 -23.50 24.19 -6.81
CA SER A 337 -24.86 24.71 -7.09
C SER A 337 -25.90 23.64 -7.41
N ASP A 338 -25.47 22.51 -7.94
CA ASP A 338 -26.29 21.34 -8.25
C ASP A 338 -26.36 20.35 -7.07
N GLY A 339 -25.82 20.71 -5.91
CA GLY A 339 -25.77 19.86 -4.72
C GLY A 339 -24.71 18.76 -4.78
N ALA A 340 -23.90 18.68 -5.84
CA ALA A 340 -22.98 17.56 -6.03
C ALA A 340 -21.79 17.60 -5.07
N TYR A 341 -21.34 16.41 -4.67
CA TYR A 341 -20.10 16.19 -3.93
C TYR A 341 -19.41 14.88 -4.37
N SER A 342 -18.09 14.78 -4.14
CA SER A 342 -17.32 13.57 -4.42
C SER A 342 -16.08 13.47 -3.53
N PHE A 343 -15.80 12.27 -3.04
CA PHE A 343 -14.56 11.89 -2.36
C PHE A 343 -13.86 10.80 -3.15
N ALA A 344 -12.54 10.91 -3.33
CA ALA A 344 -11.70 9.77 -3.66
C ALA A 344 -11.29 9.10 -2.34
N VAL A 345 -11.48 7.79 -2.24
CA VAL A 345 -11.24 7.02 -1.04
C VAL A 345 -10.56 5.70 -1.39
N SER A 346 -9.69 5.21 -0.52
CA SER A 346 -8.99 3.94 -0.75
C SER A 346 -9.94 2.77 -0.59
N THR A 347 -9.83 1.78 -1.48
CA THR A 347 -10.51 0.50 -1.29
C THR A 347 -10.06 -0.19 0.01
N GLY A 348 -10.82 -1.17 0.48
CA GLY A 348 -10.48 -1.96 1.67
C GLY A 348 -10.88 -1.33 3.00
N GLN A 349 -11.32 -0.08 2.97
CA GLN A 349 -11.55 0.72 4.16
C GLN A 349 -13.03 0.97 4.43
N ASN A 350 -13.34 1.35 5.68
CA ASN A 350 -14.68 1.76 6.09
C ASN A 350 -14.79 3.28 6.01
N TYR A 351 -15.92 3.80 5.57
CA TYR A 351 -16.17 5.24 5.45
C TYR A 351 -17.56 5.60 5.96
N THR A 352 -17.67 6.77 6.57
CA THR A 352 -18.95 7.40 6.90
C THR A 352 -19.01 8.76 6.24
N VAL A 353 -20.12 9.06 5.56
CA VAL A 353 -20.38 10.33 4.91
C VAL A 353 -21.56 11.02 5.58
N THR A 354 -21.37 12.27 6.03
CA THR A 354 -22.35 13.00 6.83
C THR A 354 -22.49 14.45 6.32
N PRO A 355 -23.66 14.87 5.82
CA PRO A 355 -23.94 16.25 5.45
C PRO A 355 -24.29 17.10 6.68
N SER A 356 -23.93 18.38 6.62
CA SER A 356 -24.23 19.35 7.67
C SER A 356 -24.37 20.77 7.10
N ALA A 357 -25.39 21.49 7.56
CA ALA A 357 -25.63 22.89 7.25
C ALA A 357 -26.56 23.49 8.32
N THR A 358 -26.36 24.76 8.66
CA THR A 358 -27.20 25.48 9.63
C THR A 358 -28.65 25.52 9.18
N ASN A 359 -29.59 25.22 10.09
CA ASN A 359 -31.04 25.18 9.82
C ASN A 359 -31.48 24.15 8.77
N TRP A 360 -30.70 23.10 8.54
CA TRP A 360 -31.09 21.98 7.67
C TRP A 360 -31.09 20.67 8.46
N LEU A 361 -32.10 19.85 8.17
CA LEU A 361 -32.13 18.44 8.56
C LEU A 361 -31.97 17.58 7.31
N PHE A 362 -31.03 16.62 7.34
CA PHE A 362 -30.75 15.72 6.23
C PHE A 362 -31.22 14.29 6.51
N VAL A 363 -31.80 13.65 5.51
CA VAL A 363 -32.25 12.25 5.54
C VAL A 363 -31.70 11.51 4.31
N PRO A 364 -30.97 10.39 4.49
CA PRO A 364 -30.44 9.89 5.76
C PRO A 364 -29.51 10.91 6.45
N SER A 365 -29.27 10.78 7.76
CA SER A 365 -28.32 11.68 8.44
C SER A 365 -26.86 11.36 8.10
N GLN A 366 -26.58 10.13 7.66
CA GLN A 366 -25.28 9.68 7.18
C GLN A 366 -25.43 8.40 6.34
N TYR A 367 -24.40 8.07 5.57
CA TYR A 367 -24.18 6.73 5.01
C TYR A 367 -22.90 6.15 5.59
N THR A 368 -22.90 4.83 5.85
CA THR A 368 -21.71 4.09 6.25
C THR A 368 -21.44 2.99 5.24
N PHE A 369 -20.21 2.92 4.77
CA PHE A 369 -19.68 1.89 3.87
C PHE A 369 -18.65 1.08 4.65
N ASN A 370 -18.74 -0.24 4.56
CA ASN A 370 -17.76 -1.14 5.15
C ASN A 370 -16.99 -1.81 4.02
N ASN A 371 -15.66 -1.82 4.13
CA ASN A 371 -14.76 -2.45 3.18
C ASN A 371 -15.08 -2.08 1.72
N ILE A 372 -15.01 -0.79 1.39
CA ILE A 372 -15.35 -0.32 0.04
C ILE A 372 -14.40 -0.94 -0.98
N THR A 373 -14.91 -1.57 -2.04
CA THR A 373 -14.05 -2.18 -3.08
C THR A 373 -14.34 -1.65 -4.49
N SER A 374 -15.37 -0.80 -4.63
CA SER A 374 -15.77 -0.17 -5.88
C SER A 374 -16.37 1.20 -5.61
N SER A 375 -16.42 2.06 -6.64
CA SER A 375 -17.07 3.37 -6.53
C SER A 375 -18.53 3.24 -6.11
N GLN A 376 -18.94 4.09 -5.17
CA GLN A 376 -20.30 4.26 -4.69
C GLN A 376 -20.83 5.57 -5.26
N THR A 377 -21.74 5.47 -6.21
CA THR A 377 -22.41 6.63 -6.84
C THR A 377 -23.87 6.71 -6.39
N GLY A 378 -24.46 7.89 -6.48
CA GLY A 378 -25.86 8.09 -6.08
C GLY A 378 -26.09 8.06 -4.56
N VAL A 379 -25.04 8.37 -3.79
CA VAL A 379 -25.10 8.51 -2.33
C VAL A 379 -25.77 9.84 -1.99
N ASN A 380 -27.09 9.91 -2.15
CA ASN A 380 -27.81 11.18 -2.11
C ASN A 380 -28.43 11.45 -0.74
N PHE A 381 -28.47 12.73 -0.36
CA PHE A 381 -29.12 13.20 0.86
C PHE A 381 -30.30 14.11 0.52
N SER A 382 -31.42 13.97 1.22
CA SER A 382 -32.53 14.91 1.12
C SER A 382 -32.53 15.88 2.31
N GLY A 383 -32.49 17.18 2.04
CA GLY A 383 -32.50 18.25 3.04
C GLY A 383 -33.87 18.89 3.18
N THR A 384 -34.30 19.13 4.43
CA THR A 384 -35.44 19.99 4.75
C THR A 384 -34.98 21.18 5.59
N TYR A 385 -35.33 22.40 5.17
CA TYR A 385 -34.98 23.61 5.91
C TYR A 385 -35.86 23.74 7.16
N THR A 386 -35.24 23.74 8.33
CA THR A 386 -35.90 23.86 9.62
C THR A 386 -35.77 25.29 10.13
N VAL A 387 -36.76 26.14 9.86
CA VAL A 387 -36.85 27.44 10.54
C VAL A 387 -37.49 27.20 11.91
N THR A 388 -36.74 27.39 12.99
CA THR A 388 -37.38 27.67 14.28
C THR A 388 -37.92 29.10 14.22
N THR A 389 -39.20 29.24 13.90
CA THR A 389 -39.91 30.51 14.14
C THR A 389 -39.95 30.75 15.64
N SER A 390 -39.13 31.67 16.14
CA SER A 390 -39.32 32.25 17.45
C SER A 390 -40.63 33.04 17.42
N THR A 391 -41.74 32.39 17.80
CA THR A 391 -42.98 33.12 18.07
C THR A 391 -42.76 33.90 19.36
N SER A 392 -42.44 35.19 19.22
CA SER A 392 -42.56 36.12 20.34
C SER A 392 -44.04 36.17 20.72
N SER A 393 -44.38 35.60 21.87
CA SER A 393 -45.73 35.72 22.44
C SER A 393 -46.09 37.22 22.52
N PRO A 394 -47.24 37.67 21.98
CA PRO A 394 -47.66 39.04 22.17
C PRO A 394 -47.86 39.31 23.66
N ALA A 395 -47.36 40.47 24.12
CA ALA A 395 -47.52 40.93 25.48
C ALA A 395 -49.02 41.08 25.81
N SER A 396 -49.43 40.54 26.95
CA SER A 396 -50.78 40.68 27.49
C SER A 396 -51.04 42.15 27.88
N PRO A 397 -52.11 42.80 27.38
CA PRO A 397 -52.46 44.14 27.84
C PRO A 397 -53.25 44.05 29.16
N THR A 398 -52.61 44.45 30.26
CA THR A 398 -53.27 44.80 31.54
C THR A 398 -52.84 46.22 31.90
N GLY A 399 -53.70 47.19 32.17
CA GLY A 399 -55.16 47.22 32.22
C GLY A 399 -55.63 48.69 32.26
N LEU A 400 -56.88 48.91 31.88
CA LEU A 400 -57.56 50.19 31.97
C LEU A 400 -58.70 50.01 32.99
N THR A 401 -58.55 50.58 34.19
CA THR A 401 -59.64 50.67 35.17
C THR A 401 -60.26 52.07 35.05
N VAL A 402 -61.51 52.12 34.60
CA VAL A 402 -62.35 53.33 34.55
C VAL A 402 -63.16 53.42 35.84
N ARG A 403 -62.99 54.57 36.51
CA ARG A 403 -63.81 55.22 37.55
C ARG A 403 -64.18 54.45 38.82
#